data_AF-A0A197JWU8-F1
#
_entry.id   AF-A0A197JWU8-F1
#
_cell.length_a   1.000
_cell.length_b   1.000
_cell.length_c   1.000
_cell.angle_alpha   90.00
_cell.angle_beta   90.00
_cell.angle_gamma   90.00
#
_symmetry.space_group_name_H-M   'P 1'
#
loop_
_entity.id
_entity.type
_entity.pdbx_description
1 polymer ?
#
loop_
_entity_poly.entity_id
_entity_poly.type
_entity_poly.pdbx_seq_one_letter_code
_entity_poly.pdbx_strand_id
1 'polypeptide(L)'
;MKPVPTTTQLLLCPVCSQPFKPSKNENSNLRRHIKNIHKMSPTMHPRKCKWDSIPGGRIKDDKDRNERIRKSKRLWARKTRLRRKAEEAALGLCMLSQAV
;
A
#
# COMPACT_ATOMS: atom_id res chain seq x y z
N MET A 1 -3.67 -30.32 -18.68
CA MET A 1 -4.79 -29.58 -18.08
C MET A 1 -4.33 -28.16 -17.76
N LYS A 2 -5.05 -27.12 -18.19
CA LYS A 2 -4.69 -25.72 -17.94
C LYS A 2 -5.12 -25.33 -16.51
N PRO A 3 -4.32 -24.60 -15.72
CA PRO A 3 -4.76 -24.12 -14.42
C PRO A 3 -5.91 -23.11 -14.61
N VAL A 4 -7.05 -23.41 -13.99
CA VAL A 4 -8.23 -22.55 -13.90
C VAL A 4 -7.83 -21.26 -13.17
N PRO A 5 -8.18 -20.06 -13.70
CA PRO A 5 -7.89 -18.83 -12.99
C PRO A 5 -8.64 -18.83 -11.67
N THR A 6 -7.90 -18.64 -10.59
CA THR A 6 -8.33 -18.61 -9.20
C THR A 6 -9.58 -17.78 -9.01
N THR A 7 -10.63 -18.40 -8.48
CA THR A 7 -11.82 -17.75 -7.93
C THR A 7 -11.37 -16.56 -7.09
N THR A 8 -11.65 -15.34 -7.56
CA THR A 8 -11.41 -14.12 -6.78
C THR A 8 -12.33 -14.21 -5.56
N GLN A 9 -11.80 -14.61 -4.42
CA GLN A 9 -12.59 -14.77 -3.19
C GLN A 9 -13.21 -13.42 -2.84
N LEU A 10 -14.52 -13.30 -3.01
CA LEU A 10 -15.27 -12.09 -2.67
C LEU A 10 -15.40 -12.01 -1.15
N LEU A 11 -15.16 -10.82 -0.60
CA LEU A 11 -15.32 -10.54 0.82
C LEU A 11 -16.76 -10.06 1.05
N LEU A 12 -17.52 -10.75 1.90
CA LEU A 12 -18.89 -10.37 2.21
C LEU A 12 -18.95 -9.47 3.44
N CYS A 13 -19.87 -8.51 3.44
CA CYS A 13 -20.18 -7.76 4.66
C CYS A 13 -20.86 -8.66 5.70
N PRO A 14 -20.41 -8.68 6.96
CA PRO A 14 -21.04 -9.50 8.00
C PRO A 14 -22.44 -9.01 8.42
N VAL A 15 -22.82 -7.78 8.07
CA VAL A 15 -24.09 -7.16 8.50
C VAL A 15 -25.15 -7.20 7.41
N CYS A 16 -24.78 -7.00 6.13
CA CYS A 16 -25.73 -6.97 5.02
C CYS A 16 -25.38 -7.92 3.87
N SER A 17 -24.36 -8.76 4.04
CA SER A 17 -23.88 -9.74 3.05
C SER A 17 -23.49 -9.14 1.69
N GLN A 18 -23.35 -7.82 1.59
CA GLN A 18 -22.97 -7.15 0.35
C GLN A 18 -21.55 -7.59 -0.07
N PRO A 19 -21.35 -8.00 -1.34
CA PRO A 19 -20.06 -8.48 -1.80
C PRO A 19 -19.07 -7.34 -2.12
N PHE A 20 -17.82 -7.53 -1.73
CA PHE A 20 -16.70 -6.63 -1.98
C PHE A 20 -15.57 -7.35 -2.69
N LYS A 21 -14.98 -6.68 -3.69
CA LYS A 21 -13.75 -7.15 -4.34
C LYS A 21 -12.56 -6.97 -3.37
N PRO A 22 -11.67 -7.97 -3.25
CA PRO A 22 -10.39 -7.78 -2.58
C PRO A 22 -9.63 -6.61 -3.22
N SER A 23 -9.21 -5.64 -2.40
CA SER A 23 -8.33 -4.55 -2.86
C SER A 23 -6.90 -4.84 -2.43
N LYS A 24 -5.91 -4.17 -3.04
CA LYS A 24 -4.49 -4.26 -2.64
C LYS A 24 -4.26 -4.04 -1.13
N ASN A 25 -5.15 -3.28 -0.49
CA ASN A 25 -5.22 -3.14 0.95
C ASN A 25 -6.41 -3.94 1.43
N GLU A 26 -6.21 -5.25 1.63
CA GLU A 26 -7.23 -6.22 2.06
C GLU A 26 -8.24 -5.55 3.01
N ASN A 27 -9.48 -5.39 2.53
CA ASN A 27 -10.63 -4.85 3.28
C ASN A 27 -10.84 -3.31 3.33
N SER A 28 -10.17 -2.49 2.52
CA SER A 28 -10.38 -1.03 2.56
C SER A 28 -11.84 -0.60 2.30
N ASN A 29 -12.49 -1.22 1.33
CA ASN A 29 -13.84 -0.86 0.90
C ASN A 29 -14.91 -1.41 1.85
N LEU A 30 -14.76 -2.68 2.27
CA LEU A 30 -15.63 -3.33 3.24
C LEU A 30 -15.65 -2.56 4.58
N ARG A 31 -14.50 -2.12 5.09
CA ARG A 31 -14.43 -1.32 6.32
C ARG A 31 -15.10 0.04 6.18
N ARG A 32 -14.90 0.72 5.05
CA ARG A 32 -15.56 1.99 4.77
C ARG A 32 -17.07 1.80 4.75
N HIS A 33 -17.54 0.73 4.13
CA HIS A 33 -18.94 0.36 4.11
C HIS A 33 -19.49 0.12 5.51
N ILE A 34 -18.83 -0.70 6.34
CA ILE A 34 -19.23 -0.94 7.73
C ILE A 34 -19.31 0.38 8.52
N LYS A 35 -18.32 1.26 8.35
CA LYS A 35 -18.30 2.56 9.04
C LYS A 35 -19.42 3.49 8.58
N ASN A 36 -19.65 3.60 7.28
CA ASN A 36 -20.53 4.65 6.73
C ASN A 36 -21.99 4.19 6.65
N ILE A 37 -22.23 2.94 6.26
CA ILE A 37 -23.57 2.38 6.09
C ILE A 37 -24.10 1.86 7.41
N HIS A 38 -23.30 1.07 8.13
CA HIS A 38 -23.73 0.48 9.41
C HIS A 38 -23.42 1.35 10.63
N LYS A 39 -22.70 2.48 10.46
CA LYS A 39 -22.28 3.37 11.55
C LYS A 39 -21.54 2.64 12.68
N MET A 40 -20.97 1.48 12.38
CA MET A 40 -20.25 0.63 13.32
C MET A 40 -18.75 0.94 13.26
N SER A 41 -18.08 0.84 14.40
CA SER A 41 -16.62 0.88 14.41
C SER A 41 -16.08 -0.30 13.58
N PRO A 42 -15.12 -0.09 12.65
CA PRO A 42 -14.48 -1.16 11.90
C PRO A 42 -13.67 -2.15 12.76
N THR A 43 -13.82 -2.17 14.08
CA THR A 43 -13.14 -3.04 15.05
C THR A 43 -13.22 -4.51 14.65
N MET A 44 -14.31 -4.93 14.00
CA MET A 44 -14.47 -6.30 13.49
C MET A 44 -13.33 -6.73 12.55
N HIS A 45 -12.72 -5.78 11.84
CA HIS A 45 -11.51 -6.02 11.06
C HIS A 45 -10.48 -4.95 11.45
N PRO A 46 -9.59 -5.18 12.41
CA PRO A 46 -8.46 -4.28 12.71
C PRO A 46 -7.48 -4.31 11.54
N ARG A 47 -6.91 -3.16 11.13
CA ARG A 47 -5.85 -3.21 10.09
C ARG A 47 -4.72 -3.89 10.79
N LYS A 48 -4.18 -4.99 10.26
CA LYS A 48 -2.90 -5.50 10.73
C LYS A 48 -1.86 -4.42 10.44
N CYS A 49 -1.61 -3.55 11.40
CA CYS A 49 -0.49 -2.66 11.38
C CYS A 49 0.75 -3.49 11.69
N LYS A 50 1.88 -3.19 11.04
CA LYS A 50 3.18 -3.82 11.36
C LYS A 50 3.49 -3.79 12.86
N TRP A 51 2.97 -2.77 13.56
CA TRP A 51 3.20 -2.54 14.98
C TRP A 51 2.22 -3.27 15.90
N ASP A 52 1.14 -3.85 15.37
CA ASP A 52 0.17 -4.62 16.19
C ASP A 52 0.73 -5.97 16.66
N SER A 53 1.77 -6.47 15.96
CA SER A 53 2.51 -7.67 16.37
C SER A 53 3.48 -7.44 17.53
N ILE A 54 3.67 -6.18 17.96
CA ILE A 54 4.61 -5.82 19.02
C ILE A 54 3.81 -5.48 20.28
N PRO A 55 3.98 -6.20 21.40
CA PRO A 55 3.38 -5.86 22.68
C PRO A 55 3.77 -4.44 23.10
N GLY A 56 2.79 -3.58 23.43
CA GLY A 56 3.02 -2.15 23.70
C GLY A 56 3.13 -1.25 22.47
N GLY A 57 3.03 -1.83 21.26
CA GLY A 57 3.10 -1.11 20.00
C GLY A 57 4.51 -0.59 19.69
N ARG A 58 4.56 0.46 18.88
CA ARG A 58 5.82 1.07 18.47
C ARG A 58 6.37 1.98 19.56
N ILE A 59 7.60 1.73 20.01
CA ILE A 59 8.35 2.67 20.84
C ILE A 59 8.50 3.99 20.07
N LYS A 60 8.00 5.09 20.65
CA LYS A 60 8.00 6.43 20.06
C LYS A 60 9.05 7.32 20.74
N ASP A 61 10.30 6.89 20.73
CA ASP A 61 11.41 7.71 21.22
C ASP A 61 11.95 8.65 20.13
N ASP A 62 12.66 9.70 20.56
CA ASP A 62 13.23 10.68 19.64
C ASP A 62 14.35 10.11 18.76
N LYS A 63 15.09 9.10 19.23
CA LYS A 63 16.15 8.49 18.41
C LYS A 63 15.54 7.74 17.24
N ASP A 64 14.52 6.93 17.49
CA ASP A 64 13.75 6.25 16.44
C ASP A 64 13.11 7.26 15.45
N ARG A 65 12.51 8.34 15.97
CA ARG A 65 11.94 9.40 15.12
C ARG A 65 13.00 9.99 14.20
N ASN A 66 14.16 10.34 14.74
CA ASN A 66 15.27 10.92 13.99
C ASN A 66 15.87 9.93 12.99
N GLU A 67 15.96 8.64 13.33
CA GLU A 67 16.40 7.61 12.41
C GLU A 67 15.44 7.44 11.22
N ARG A 68 14.14 7.42 11.46
CA ARG A 68 13.14 7.35 10.39
C ARG A 68 13.22 8.55 9.45
N ILE A 69 13.35 9.76 10.00
CA ILE A 69 13.48 10.97 9.20
C ILE A 69 14.74 10.87 8.32
N ARG A 70 15.88 10.45 8.88
CA ARG A 70 17.12 10.22 8.12
C ARG A 70 16.93 9.17 7.02
N LYS A 71 16.32 8.03 7.33
CA LYS A 71 16.07 6.95 6.36
C LYS A 71 15.15 7.42 5.23
N SER A 72 14.10 8.16 5.55
CA SER A 72 13.18 8.75 4.57
C SER A 72 13.91 9.72 3.64
N LYS A 73 14.72 10.64 4.19
CA LYS A 73 15.54 11.57 3.39
C LYS A 73 16.51 10.84 2.46
N ARG A 74 17.20 9.79 2.95
CA ARG A 74 18.10 8.95 2.13
C ARG A 74 17.36 8.25 1.00
N LEU A 75 16.20 7.66 1.28
CA LEU A 75 15.37 6.99 0.28
C LEU A 75 14.85 7.96 -0.78
N TRP A 76 14.38 9.14 -0.36
CA TRP A 76 13.96 10.19 -1.27
C TRP A 76 15.10 10.60 -2.21
N ALA A 77 16.28 10.92 -1.65
CA ALA A 77 17.45 11.31 -2.46
C ALA A 77 17.86 10.21 -3.46
N ARG A 78 17.84 8.93 -3.04
CA ARG A 78 18.10 7.80 -3.94
C ARG A 78 17.06 7.71 -5.06
N LYS A 79 15.77 7.79 -4.71
CA LYS A 79 14.66 7.74 -5.68
C LYS A 79 14.75 8.87 -6.70
N THR A 80 15.02 10.09 -6.25
CA THR A 80 15.19 11.27 -7.12
C THR A 80 16.35 11.08 -8.09
N ARG A 81 17.51 10.62 -7.61
CA ARG A 81 18.66 10.32 -8.49
C ARG A 81 18.35 9.25 -9.53
N LEU A 82 17.68 8.17 -9.14
CA LEU A 82 17.28 7.12 -10.08
C LEU A 82 16.28 7.63 -11.12
N ARG A 83 15.34 8.48 -10.71
CA ARG A 83 14.37 9.09 -11.63
C ARG A 83 15.06 9.98 -12.66
N ARG A 84 15.96 10.84 -12.21
CA ARG A 84 16.76 11.71 -13.10
C ARG A 84 17.58 10.87 -14.09
N LYS A 85 18.27 9.82 -13.62
CA LYS A 85 19.03 8.92 -14.50
C LYS A 85 18.13 8.22 -15.53
N ALA A 86 16.92 7.80 -15.14
CA ALA A 86 15.97 7.19 -16.06
C ALA A 86 15.43 8.19 -17.09
N GLU A 87 15.17 9.43 -16.68
CA GLU A 87 14.74 10.53 -17.55
C GLU A 87 15.86 10.91 -18.54
N GLU A 88 17.10 11.06 -18.09
CA GLU A 88 18.28 11.26 -18.94
C GLU A 88 18.46 10.12 -19.96
N ALA A 89 18.31 8.87 -19.53
CA ALA A 89 18.39 7.70 -20.41
C ALA A 89 17.25 7.68 -21.44
N ALA A 90 16.03 8.02 -21.04
CA ALA A 90 14.88 8.11 -21.94
C ALA A 90 15.04 9.22 -22.99
N LEU A 91 15.58 10.38 -22.59
CA LEU A 91 15.92 11.45 -23.52
C LEU A 91 17.01 11.02 -24.50
N GLY A 92 18.08 10.37 -24.01
CA GLY A 92 19.14 9.84 -24.87
C GLY A 92 18.63 8.84 -25.91
N LEU A 93 17.75 7.91 -25.49
CA LEU A 93 17.09 6.97 -26.39
C LEU A 93 16.20 7.68 -27.44
N CYS A 94 15.44 8.69 -27.01
CA CYS A 94 14.58 9.49 -27.88
C CYS A 94 15.40 10.24 -28.96
N MET A 95 16.54 10.82 -28.59
CA MET A 95 17.43 11.52 -29.54
C MET A 95 18.06 10.55 -30.54
N LEU A 96 18.46 9.35 -30.12
CA LEU A 96 18.98 8.32 -31.03
C LEU A 96 17.92 7.81 -32.01
N SER A 97 16.66 7.69 -31.57
CA SER A 97 15.57 7.23 -32.46
C SER A 97 15.16 8.25 -33.53
N GLN A 98 15.49 9.54 -33.36
CA GLN A 98 15.20 10.60 -34.33
C GLN A 98 16.33 10.80 -35.35
N ALA A 99 17.48 10.15 -35.14
CA ALA A 99 18.65 10.27 -36.00
C ALA A 99 18.74 9.17 -37.09
N VAL A 100 17.67 8.37 -37.24
CA VAL A 100 17.49 7.31 -38.26
C VAL A 100 16.33 7.71 -39.16
#